data_AF-A0A0V0G773-F1
#
_entry.id   AF-A0A0V0G773-F1
#
_cell.length_a   1.000
_cell.length_b   1.000
_cell.length_c   1.000
_cell.angle_alpha   90.00
_cell.angle_beta   90.00
_cell.angle_gamma   90.00
#
_symmetry.space_group_name_H-M   'P 1'
#
loop_
_entity.id
_entity.type
_entity.pdbx_description
1 polymer ?
#
loop_
_entity_poly.entity_id
_entity_poly.type
_entity_poly.pdbx_seq_one_letter_code
_entity_poly.pdbx_strand_id
1 'polypeptide(L)'
;MVNEECRLDLAHQNLEYVPKSLIKNYQDVVQIIDLSNNQIRDVSFLEGCIQLTSIIVDHNELNSDVVFPRLPQVKLLWMNYNWLTKLYPFVERLAYSFPYLEHLSLMGNVIVPPLNEDTFYHYLQYRLFVISRLQRLLYLDDRAVTEDEKEEALRLYRRPQEFGEKFSFTGMVITAFSKVRQIVDPVAMGYRQDSQRPRLI
;
A
#
# COMPACT_ATOMS: atom_id res chain seq x y z
N MET A 1 -14.81 -17.94 -11.25
CA MET A 1 -15.42 -19.13 -10.58
C MET A 1 -14.89 -19.18 -9.15
N VAL A 2 -15.68 -19.60 -8.16
CA VAL A 2 -15.19 -19.77 -6.78
C VAL A 2 -14.56 -21.16 -6.64
N ASN A 3 -13.28 -21.24 -6.24
CA ASN A 3 -12.57 -22.52 -6.03
C ASN A 3 -12.73 -23.03 -4.57
N GLU A 4 -12.11 -24.18 -4.26
CA GLU A 4 -12.13 -24.80 -2.92
C GLU A 4 -11.53 -23.92 -1.81
N GLU A 5 -10.72 -22.91 -2.15
CA GLU A 5 -10.14 -21.93 -1.22
C GLU A 5 -11.05 -20.70 -1.00
N CYS A 6 -12.32 -20.78 -1.38
CA CYS A 6 -13.26 -19.65 -1.33
C CYS A 6 -12.72 -18.41 -2.08
N ARG A 7 -11.95 -18.63 -3.16
CA ARG A 7 -11.36 -17.58 -3.99
C ARG A 7 -12.27 -17.25 -5.16
N LEU A 8 -12.69 -15.99 -5.28
CA LEU A 8 -13.41 -15.46 -6.43
C LEU A 8 -12.41 -14.85 -7.43
N ASP A 9 -12.18 -15.56 -8.54
CA ASP A 9 -11.34 -15.07 -9.63
C ASP A 9 -12.17 -14.33 -10.69
N LEU A 10 -11.83 -13.05 -10.87
CA LEU A 10 -12.38 -12.10 -11.84
C LEU A 10 -11.28 -11.42 -12.67
N ALA A 11 -10.07 -11.99 -12.70
CA ALA A 11 -8.95 -11.41 -13.42
C ALA A 11 -9.11 -11.53 -14.95
N HIS A 12 -8.49 -10.61 -15.70
CA HIS A 12 -8.42 -10.62 -17.18
C HIS A 12 -9.79 -10.61 -17.90
N GLN A 13 -10.78 -9.91 -17.34
CA GLN A 13 -12.15 -9.89 -17.87
C GLN A 13 -12.52 -8.56 -18.55
N ASN A 14 -11.56 -7.63 -18.71
CA ASN A 14 -11.81 -6.26 -19.21
C ASN A 14 -12.92 -5.53 -18.42
N LEU A 15 -13.00 -5.76 -17.11
CA LEU A 15 -14.04 -5.18 -16.27
C LEU A 15 -13.74 -3.72 -15.96
N GLU A 16 -14.69 -2.83 -16.24
CA GLU A 16 -14.64 -1.45 -15.73
C GLU A 16 -15.31 -1.32 -14.35
N TYR A 17 -16.29 -2.18 -14.08
CA TYR A 17 -17.02 -2.24 -12.80
C TYR A 17 -17.48 -3.66 -12.51
N VAL A 18 -17.62 -3.99 -11.22
CA VAL A 18 -18.21 -5.26 -10.78
C VAL A 18 -19.60 -5.00 -10.21
N PRO A 19 -20.67 -5.58 -10.77
CA PRO A 19 -22.02 -5.41 -10.23
C PRO A 19 -22.13 -5.93 -8.80
N LYS A 20 -22.68 -5.13 -7.87
CA LYS A 20 -22.95 -5.57 -6.49
C LYS A 20 -23.81 -6.84 -6.43
N SER A 21 -24.70 -7.05 -7.40
CA SER A 21 -25.52 -8.27 -7.51
C SER A 21 -24.71 -9.54 -7.73
N LEU A 22 -23.58 -9.46 -8.46
CA LEU A 22 -22.67 -10.58 -8.65
C LEU A 22 -22.02 -10.97 -7.31
N ILE A 23 -21.57 -9.97 -6.57
CA ILE A 23 -20.87 -10.15 -5.29
C ILE A 23 -21.78 -10.68 -4.19
N LYS A 24 -23.05 -10.27 -4.16
CA LYS A 24 -24.04 -10.75 -3.17
C LYS A 24 -24.15 -12.27 -3.10
N ASN A 25 -23.92 -12.99 -4.20
CA ASN A 25 -23.99 -14.45 -4.22
C ASN A 25 -22.80 -15.12 -3.51
N TYR A 26 -21.73 -14.38 -3.23
CA TYR A 26 -20.47 -14.91 -2.70
C TYR A 26 -20.00 -14.18 -1.43
N GLN A 27 -20.60 -13.04 -1.07
CA GLN A 27 -20.13 -12.14 0.00
C GLN A 27 -19.92 -12.85 1.37
N ASP A 28 -20.71 -13.88 1.65
CA ASP A 28 -20.70 -14.60 2.94
C ASP A 28 -19.62 -15.68 3.00
N VAL A 29 -19.04 -16.07 1.86
CA VAL A 29 -18.06 -17.16 1.77
C VAL A 29 -16.71 -16.71 1.21
N VAL A 30 -16.67 -15.68 0.37
CA VAL A 30 -15.45 -15.27 -0.34
C VAL A 30 -14.37 -14.78 0.63
N GLN A 31 -13.20 -15.40 0.57
CA GLN A 31 -12.05 -15.04 1.39
C GLN A 31 -10.96 -14.35 0.57
N ILE A 32 -10.81 -14.74 -0.70
CA ILE A 32 -9.82 -14.19 -1.60
C ILE A 32 -10.54 -13.67 -2.83
N ILE A 33 -10.23 -12.45 -3.25
CA ILE A 33 -10.70 -11.93 -4.53
C ILE A 33 -9.52 -11.48 -5.38
N ASP A 34 -9.51 -11.93 -6.63
CA ASP A 34 -8.55 -11.49 -7.63
C ASP A 34 -9.27 -10.75 -8.76
N LEU A 35 -8.91 -9.49 -8.92
CA LEU A 35 -9.47 -8.55 -9.88
C LEU A 35 -8.39 -8.06 -10.86
N SER A 36 -7.26 -8.76 -10.94
CA SER A 36 -6.10 -8.29 -11.67
C SER A 36 -6.36 -8.13 -13.17
N ASN A 37 -5.65 -7.20 -13.81
CA ASN A 37 -5.70 -7.00 -15.26
C ASN A 37 -7.12 -6.66 -15.76
N ASN A 38 -7.69 -5.60 -15.19
CA ASN A 38 -8.98 -5.03 -15.55
C ASN A 38 -8.85 -3.50 -15.66
N GLN A 39 -9.97 -2.78 -15.76
CA GLN A 39 -10.06 -1.31 -15.84
C GLN A 39 -10.85 -0.73 -14.66
N ILE A 40 -10.74 -1.37 -13.48
CA ILE A 40 -11.55 -1.05 -12.31
C ILE A 40 -11.07 0.26 -11.68
N ARG A 41 -12.02 1.14 -11.38
CA ARG A 41 -11.80 2.44 -10.72
C ARG A 41 -12.48 2.57 -9.36
N ASP A 42 -13.43 1.68 -9.07
CA ASP A 42 -14.21 1.64 -7.82
C ASP A 42 -14.23 0.24 -7.24
N VAL A 43 -14.15 0.14 -5.92
CA VAL A 43 -14.14 -1.11 -5.15
C VAL A 43 -15.25 -1.12 -4.08
N SER A 44 -16.20 -0.19 -4.16
CA SER A 44 -17.32 -0.09 -3.21
C SER A 44 -18.22 -1.34 -3.22
N PHE A 45 -18.15 -2.13 -4.29
CA PHE A 45 -18.87 -3.41 -4.39
C PHE A 45 -18.40 -4.47 -3.41
N LEU A 46 -17.23 -4.32 -2.80
CA LEU A 46 -16.73 -5.23 -1.75
C LEU A 46 -17.47 -5.05 -0.41
N GLU A 47 -18.36 -4.07 -0.31
CA GLU A 47 -19.22 -3.86 0.86
C GLU A 47 -20.01 -5.13 1.18
N GLY A 48 -19.94 -5.57 2.44
CA GLY A 48 -20.59 -6.80 2.91
C GLY A 48 -19.76 -8.08 2.78
N CYS A 49 -18.60 -8.05 2.11
CA CYS A 49 -17.71 -9.20 1.99
C CYS A 49 -16.87 -9.43 3.27
N ILE A 50 -17.54 -9.73 4.38
CA ILE A 50 -16.95 -9.72 5.73
C ILE A 50 -15.90 -10.82 5.97
N GLN A 51 -15.86 -11.85 5.12
CA GLN A 51 -14.89 -12.95 5.21
C GLN A 51 -13.60 -12.69 4.41
N LEU A 52 -13.50 -11.57 3.68
CA LEU A 52 -12.30 -11.28 2.88
C LEU A 52 -11.05 -11.16 3.76
N THR A 53 -10.04 -11.95 3.41
CA THR A 53 -8.70 -11.93 3.99
C THR A 53 -7.65 -11.42 2.99
N SER A 54 -7.89 -11.57 1.68
CA SER A 54 -6.93 -11.20 0.65
C SER A 54 -7.60 -10.53 -0.56
N ILE A 55 -7.05 -9.40 -0.99
CA ILE A 55 -7.52 -8.64 -2.16
C ILE A 55 -6.35 -8.41 -3.10
N ILE A 56 -6.49 -8.85 -4.35
CA ILE A 56 -5.54 -8.59 -5.42
C ILE A 56 -6.25 -7.75 -6.48
N VAL A 57 -5.77 -6.53 -6.71
CA VAL A 57 -6.33 -5.55 -7.68
C VAL A 57 -5.20 -4.97 -8.55
N ASP A 58 -4.19 -5.78 -8.85
CA ASP A 58 -3.05 -5.38 -9.67
C ASP A 58 -3.50 -5.01 -11.09
N HIS A 59 -2.78 -4.10 -11.76
CA HIS A 59 -3.06 -3.71 -13.15
C HIS A 59 -4.52 -3.29 -13.36
N ASN A 60 -4.91 -2.22 -12.66
CA ASN A 60 -6.21 -1.58 -12.76
C ASN A 60 -6.02 -0.05 -12.84
N GLU A 61 -7.11 0.71 -12.75
CA GLU A 61 -7.11 2.17 -12.88
C GLU A 61 -7.47 2.88 -11.57
N LEU A 62 -7.17 2.25 -10.42
CA LEU A 62 -7.42 2.83 -9.11
C LEU A 62 -6.48 4.02 -8.90
N ASN A 63 -7.03 5.13 -8.44
CA ASN A 63 -6.26 6.31 -8.09
C ASN A 63 -6.28 6.56 -6.58
N SER A 64 -5.51 7.54 -6.12
CA SER A 64 -5.38 7.87 -4.70
C SER A 64 -6.65 8.42 -4.03
N ASP A 65 -7.77 8.55 -4.75
CA ASP A 65 -9.08 8.91 -4.20
C ASP A 65 -9.98 7.69 -3.93
N VAL A 66 -9.53 6.48 -4.31
CA VAL A 66 -10.24 5.22 -4.00
C VAL A 66 -10.57 5.11 -2.51
N VAL A 67 -11.77 4.59 -2.23
CA VAL A 67 -12.25 4.31 -0.88
C VAL A 67 -12.65 2.84 -0.79
N PHE A 68 -11.93 2.08 0.01
CA PHE A 68 -12.30 0.71 0.34
C PHE A 68 -13.35 0.70 1.45
N PRO A 69 -14.35 -0.19 1.40
CA PRO A 69 -15.22 -0.44 2.54
C PRO A 69 -14.40 -0.97 3.72
N ARG A 70 -14.96 -0.88 4.94
CA ARG A 70 -14.28 -1.37 6.13
C ARG A 70 -14.27 -2.89 6.17
N LEU A 71 -13.10 -3.49 6.00
CA LEU A 71 -12.89 -4.94 5.87
C LEU A 71 -11.79 -5.38 6.86
N PRO A 72 -12.12 -5.50 8.16
CA PRO A 72 -11.12 -5.69 9.21
C PRO A 72 -10.39 -7.04 9.15
N GLN A 73 -10.92 -8.04 8.44
CA GLN A 73 -10.27 -9.36 8.32
C GLN A 73 -9.18 -9.40 7.26
N VAL A 74 -9.06 -8.37 6.40
CA VAL A 74 -8.07 -8.34 5.32
C VAL A 74 -6.66 -8.22 5.88
N LYS A 75 -5.83 -9.19 5.48
CA LYS A 75 -4.41 -9.32 5.82
C LYS A 75 -3.50 -9.00 4.64
N LEU A 76 -3.96 -9.24 3.42
CA LEU A 76 -3.19 -9.04 2.21
C LEU A 76 -3.92 -8.11 1.24
N LEU A 77 -3.20 -7.10 0.76
CA LEU A 77 -3.65 -6.19 -0.28
C LEU A 77 -2.53 -5.96 -1.30
N TRP A 78 -2.75 -6.39 -2.53
CA TRP A 78 -1.89 -6.05 -3.67
C TRP A 78 -2.63 -5.10 -4.60
N MET A 79 -2.02 -3.94 -4.87
CA MET A 79 -2.55 -2.90 -5.76
C MET A 79 -1.46 -2.41 -6.73
N ASN A 80 -0.62 -3.31 -7.19
CA ASN A 80 0.50 -2.99 -8.07
C ASN A 80 -0.02 -2.41 -9.39
N TYR A 81 0.79 -1.55 -10.03
CA TYR A 81 0.51 -1.00 -11.37
C TYR A 81 -0.90 -0.40 -11.49
N ASN A 82 -1.25 0.48 -10.55
CA ASN A 82 -2.44 1.33 -10.59
C ASN A 82 -2.01 2.81 -10.80
N TRP A 83 -2.91 3.77 -10.64
CA TRP A 83 -2.67 5.21 -10.84
C TRP A 83 -2.61 6.00 -9.53
N LEU A 84 -2.04 5.41 -8.49
CA LEU A 84 -1.87 6.09 -7.21
C LEU A 84 -0.77 7.16 -7.34
N THR A 85 -1.08 8.41 -6.99
CA THR A 85 -0.16 9.57 -7.06
C THR A 85 0.02 10.34 -5.74
N LYS A 86 -0.84 10.13 -4.75
CA LYS A 86 -0.82 10.81 -3.44
C LYS A 86 -0.83 9.80 -2.29
N LEU A 87 0.09 9.95 -1.34
CA LEU A 87 0.13 9.15 -0.11
C LEU A 87 -0.95 9.55 0.89
N TYR A 88 -1.20 10.85 1.04
CA TYR A 88 -2.23 11.38 1.92
C TYR A 88 -3.40 11.94 1.09
N PRO A 89 -4.67 11.64 1.45
CA PRO A 89 -5.10 10.86 2.61
C PRO A 89 -5.17 9.33 2.36
N PHE A 90 -4.70 8.85 1.21
CA PHE A 90 -4.86 7.46 0.76
C PHE A 90 -4.47 6.41 1.81
N VAL A 91 -3.26 6.49 2.37
CA VAL A 91 -2.77 5.51 3.35
C VAL A 91 -3.57 5.56 4.66
N GLU A 92 -4.07 6.73 5.06
CA GLU A 92 -4.93 6.83 6.26
C GLU A 92 -6.28 6.15 6.05
N ARG A 93 -6.83 6.25 4.83
CA ARG A 93 -8.04 5.51 4.46
C ARG A 93 -7.78 4.01 4.40
N LEU A 94 -6.63 3.56 3.87
CA LEU A 94 -6.23 2.15 3.94
C LEU A 94 -6.16 1.66 5.39
N ALA A 95 -5.53 2.41 6.29
CA ALA A 95 -5.43 2.04 7.70
C ALA A 95 -6.80 1.96 8.40
N TYR A 96 -7.76 2.81 8.00
CA TYR A 96 -9.13 2.73 8.49
C TYR A 96 -9.87 1.50 7.95
N SER A 97 -9.75 1.23 6.65
CA SER A 97 -10.43 0.11 5.98
C SER A 97 -9.85 -1.25 6.39
N PHE A 98 -8.54 -1.32 6.60
CA PHE A 98 -7.77 -2.54 6.87
C PHE A 98 -6.90 -2.42 8.13
N PRO A 99 -7.49 -2.31 9.33
CA PRO A 99 -6.76 -2.08 10.58
C PRO A 99 -5.78 -3.21 10.96
N TYR A 100 -5.91 -4.39 10.34
CA TYR A 100 -5.08 -5.57 10.62
C TYR A 100 -4.25 -6.05 9.42
N LEU A 101 -4.01 -5.16 8.43
CA LEU A 101 -3.23 -5.47 7.25
C LEU A 101 -1.78 -5.85 7.60
N GLU A 102 -1.31 -6.94 7.00
CA GLU A 102 0.02 -7.54 7.25
C GLU A 102 0.90 -7.51 5.99
N HIS A 103 0.30 -7.60 4.81
CA HIS A 103 1.00 -7.57 3.52
C HIS A 103 0.39 -6.50 2.61
N LEU A 104 1.22 -5.56 2.18
CA LEU A 104 0.81 -4.49 1.27
C LEU A 104 1.83 -4.40 0.13
N SER A 105 1.34 -4.37 -1.11
CA SER A 105 2.17 -4.08 -2.28
C SER A 105 1.53 -2.99 -3.12
N LEU A 106 2.29 -1.93 -3.39
CA LEU A 106 1.91 -0.75 -4.16
C LEU A 106 2.88 -0.50 -5.33
N MET A 107 3.75 -1.46 -5.63
CA MET A 107 4.79 -1.35 -6.65
C MET A 107 4.25 -0.93 -8.02
N GLY A 108 5.05 -0.19 -8.78
CA GLY A 108 4.67 0.28 -10.11
C GLY A 108 3.66 1.43 -10.13
N ASN A 109 3.21 1.92 -8.96
CA ASN A 109 2.46 3.17 -8.85
C ASN A 109 3.38 4.39 -8.73
N VAL A 110 2.91 5.57 -9.12
CA VAL A 110 3.67 6.83 -9.02
C VAL A 110 3.99 7.19 -7.55
N ILE A 111 3.15 6.79 -6.58
CA ILE A 111 3.43 6.99 -5.14
C ILE A 111 4.67 6.24 -4.64
N VAL A 112 5.14 5.21 -5.34
CA VAL A 112 6.31 4.42 -4.96
C VAL A 112 7.49 4.92 -5.77
N PRO A 113 8.39 5.74 -5.18
CA PRO A 113 9.55 6.22 -5.90
C PRO A 113 10.42 5.01 -6.29
N PRO A 114 11.07 5.02 -7.47
CA PRO A 114 12.06 4.00 -7.78
C PRO A 114 13.15 4.02 -6.71
N LEU A 115 13.80 2.90 -6.45
CA LEU A 115 14.88 2.83 -5.45
C LEU A 115 16.23 2.95 -6.16
N ASN A 116 16.77 4.17 -6.22
CA ASN A 116 18.10 4.49 -6.74
C ASN A 116 18.74 5.63 -5.92
N GLU A 117 19.98 6.02 -6.24
CA GLU A 117 20.74 7.02 -5.48
C GLU A 117 20.01 8.38 -5.38
N ASP A 118 19.35 8.82 -6.46
CA ASP A 118 18.67 10.12 -6.53
C ASP A 118 17.33 10.14 -5.77
N THR A 119 16.67 8.99 -5.69
CA THR A 119 15.33 8.85 -5.11
C THR A 119 15.31 8.12 -3.78
N PHE A 120 16.47 7.72 -3.25
CA PHE A 120 16.61 6.97 -2.00
C PHE A 120 15.82 7.61 -0.84
N TYR A 121 16.00 8.91 -0.62
CA TYR A 121 15.30 9.62 0.46
C TYR A 121 13.78 9.70 0.25
N HIS A 122 13.33 9.83 -1.01
CA HIS A 122 11.90 9.82 -1.33
C HIS A 122 11.30 8.45 -1.07
N TYR A 123 11.99 7.38 -1.46
CA TYR A 123 11.57 6.01 -1.18
C TYR A 123 11.51 5.73 0.32
N LEU A 124 12.55 6.14 1.07
CA LEU A 124 12.60 5.96 2.52
C LEU A 124 11.44 6.70 3.23
N GLN A 125 11.08 7.90 2.75
CA GLN A 125 9.94 8.64 3.28
C GLN A 125 8.61 7.97 3.00
N TYR A 126 8.40 7.53 1.75
CA TYR A 126 7.25 6.72 1.37
C TYR A 126 7.12 5.52 2.32
N ARG A 127 8.20 4.74 2.46
CA ARG A 127 8.22 3.50 3.23
C ARG A 127 7.92 3.74 4.70
N LEU A 128 8.63 4.65 5.36
CA LEU A 128 8.43 4.96 6.78
C LEU A 128 7.07 5.61 7.02
N PHE A 129 6.55 6.41 6.09
CA PHE A 129 5.21 6.98 6.23
C PHE A 129 4.14 5.89 6.22
N VAL A 130 4.20 4.95 5.26
CA VAL A 130 3.26 3.83 5.18
C VAL A 130 3.31 2.98 6.45
N ILE A 131 4.51 2.60 6.89
CA ILE A 131 4.72 1.83 8.13
C ILE A 131 4.15 2.57 9.34
N SER A 132 4.33 3.90 9.41
CA SER A 132 3.83 4.71 10.53
C SER A 132 2.30 4.66 10.70
N ARG A 133 1.56 4.37 9.61
CA ARG A 133 0.10 4.31 9.59
C ARG A 133 -0.42 2.88 9.67
N LEU A 134 0.34 1.90 9.15
CA LEU A 134 0.00 0.48 9.11
C LEU A 134 0.94 -0.31 10.04
N GLN A 135 0.77 -0.15 11.35
CA GLN A 135 1.72 -0.67 12.35
C GLN A 135 1.79 -2.20 12.45
N ARG A 136 0.83 -2.91 11.85
CA ARG A 136 0.77 -4.37 11.82
C ARG A 136 1.43 -4.98 10.57
N LEU A 137 1.94 -4.13 9.70
CA LEU A 137 2.54 -4.55 8.45
C LEU A 137 3.82 -5.37 8.70
N LEU A 138 3.87 -6.54 8.07
CA LEU A 138 4.99 -7.46 8.06
C LEU A 138 5.78 -7.34 6.76
N TYR A 139 5.11 -7.03 5.65
CA TYR A 139 5.71 -6.82 4.33
C TYR A 139 5.13 -5.59 3.66
N LEU A 140 6.03 -4.74 3.15
CA LEU A 140 5.70 -3.61 2.31
C LEU A 140 6.49 -3.73 1.01
N ASP A 141 5.76 -3.81 -0.10
CA ASP A 141 6.29 -4.03 -1.44
C ASP A 141 7.13 -5.32 -1.48
N ASP A 142 8.39 -5.23 -1.92
CA ASP A 142 9.30 -6.35 -2.10
C ASP A 142 10.07 -6.75 -0.84
N ARG A 143 9.82 -6.11 0.32
CA ARG A 143 10.66 -6.27 1.53
C ARG A 143 9.86 -6.44 2.82
N ALA A 144 10.36 -7.30 3.68
CA ALA A 144 9.90 -7.40 5.07
C ALA A 144 10.10 -6.06 5.80
N VAL A 145 9.18 -5.73 6.68
CA VAL A 145 9.25 -4.57 7.57
C VAL A 145 10.00 -4.98 8.83
N THR A 146 11.07 -4.27 9.18
CA THR A 146 11.85 -4.55 10.39
C THR A 146 11.31 -3.77 11.60
N GLU A 147 11.68 -4.20 12.81
CA GLU A 147 11.34 -3.46 14.03
C GLU A 147 12.01 -2.08 14.07
N ASP A 148 13.27 -1.97 13.60
CA ASP A 148 13.96 -0.67 13.48
C ASP A 148 13.18 0.30 12.57
N GLU A 149 12.63 -0.17 11.45
CA GLU A 149 11.80 0.65 10.57
C GLU A 149 10.51 1.10 11.26
N LYS A 150 9.88 0.23 12.06
CA LYS A 150 8.68 0.58 12.83
C LYS A 150 8.99 1.63 13.90
N GLU A 151 10.07 1.45 14.64
CA GLU A 151 10.52 2.40 15.66
C GLU A 151 10.82 3.77 15.05
N GLU A 152 11.55 3.79 13.93
CA GLU A 152 11.92 5.02 13.24
C GLU A 152 10.69 5.71 12.61
N ALA A 153 9.80 4.94 11.98
CA ALA A 153 8.54 5.44 11.45
C ALA A 153 7.67 6.06 12.54
N LEU A 154 7.57 5.41 13.72
CA LEU A 154 6.90 5.97 14.88
C LEU A 154 7.61 7.23 15.36
N ARG A 155 8.93 7.23 15.52
CA ARG A 155 9.69 8.38 15.99
C ARG A 155 9.50 9.61 15.09
N LEU A 156 9.46 9.43 13.78
CA LEU A 156 9.33 10.50 12.80
C LEU A 156 7.90 10.99 12.59
N TYR A 157 6.93 10.09 12.60
CA TYR A 157 5.54 10.37 12.22
C TYR A 157 4.50 10.16 13.34
N ARG A 158 4.96 10.02 14.60
CA ARG A 158 4.09 10.01 15.79
C ARG A 158 3.21 11.24 15.76
N ARG A 159 1.89 11.02 15.75
CA ARG A 159 0.93 12.11 15.93
C ARG A 159 1.18 12.70 17.33
N PRO A 160 1.38 14.03 17.47
CA PRO A 160 1.34 14.66 18.78
C PRO A 160 0.00 14.32 19.44
N GLN A 161 0.03 13.79 20.67
CA GLN A 161 -1.19 13.37 21.38
C GLN A 161 -2.03 14.57 21.85
N GLU A 162 -1.51 15.79 21.76
CA GLU A 162 -2.14 16.99 22.28
C GLU A 162 -1.88 18.14 21.31
N PHE A 163 -2.94 18.63 20.66
CA PHE A 163 -3.38 20.02 20.73
C PHE A 163 -4.51 20.24 19.71
N GLY A 164 -5.63 20.74 20.22
CA GLY A 164 -6.62 21.39 19.37
C GLY A 164 -5.97 22.55 18.62
N GLU A 165 -6.33 22.64 17.34
CA GLU A 165 -6.00 23.70 16.38
C GLU A 165 -4.64 23.62 15.66
N LYS A 166 -4.74 23.41 14.34
CA LYS A 166 -3.71 23.48 13.27
C LYS A 166 -2.64 22.38 13.24
N PHE A 167 -3.06 21.11 13.25
CA PHE A 167 -2.21 20.03 12.74
C PHE A 167 -2.02 20.18 11.22
N SER A 168 -0.86 20.69 10.79
CA SER A 168 -0.47 20.72 9.37
C SER A 168 0.22 19.41 9.02
N PHE A 169 -0.52 18.51 8.34
CA PHE A 169 0.04 17.27 7.80
C PHE A 169 1.25 17.55 6.89
N THR A 170 1.13 18.55 6.02
CA THR A 170 2.22 19.01 5.14
C THR A 170 3.46 19.44 5.94
N GLY A 171 3.26 20.19 7.03
CA GLY A 171 4.37 20.61 7.91
C GLY A 171 5.03 19.45 8.65
N MET A 172 4.26 18.45 9.08
CA MET A 172 4.79 17.22 9.69
C MET A 172 5.65 16.44 8.68
N VAL A 173 5.16 16.25 7.45
CA VAL A 173 5.91 15.55 6.39
C VAL A 173 7.20 16.29 6.05
N ILE A 174 7.17 17.62 5.93
CA ILE A 174 8.37 18.45 5.70
C ILE A 174 9.38 18.31 6.85
N THR A 175 8.91 18.23 8.10
CA THR A 175 9.78 18.08 9.27
C THR A 175 10.39 16.68 9.37
N ALA A 176 9.62 15.64 9.06
CA ALA A 176 10.13 14.28 8.96
C ALA A 176 11.17 14.17 7.84
N PHE A 177 10.90 14.81 6.69
CA PHE A 177 11.80 14.87 5.54
C PHE A 177 13.19 15.41 5.91
N SER A 178 13.24 16.55 6.60
CA SER A 178 14.51 17.19 6.98
C SER A 178 15.29 16.35 8.01
N LYS A 179 14.62 15.63 8.90
CA LYS A 179 15.25 14.72 9.86
C LYS A 179 15.83 13.47 9.19
N VAL A 180 15.11 12.85 8.26
CA VAL A 180 15.57 11.63 7.56
C VAL A 180 16.92 11.89 6.85
N ARG A 181 17.07 13.03 6.18
CA ARG A 181 18.32 13.43 5.51
C ARG A 181 19.52 13.60 6.43
N GLN A 182 19.29 13.92 7.71
CA GLN A 182 20.36 14.15 8.68
C GLN A 182 20.85 12.85 9.33
N ILE A 183 20.05 11.78 9.27
CA ILE A 183 20.27 10.56 10.06
C ILE A 183 20.75 9.40 9.18
N VAL A 184 20.34 9.36 7.91
CA VAL A 184 20.62 8.23 7.02
C VAL A 184 21.58 8.66 5.90
N ASP A 185 22.78 8.06 5.89
CA ASP A 185 23.75 8.17 4.80
C ASP A 185 23.51 7.05 3.76
N PRO A 186 23.19 7.39 2.50
CA PRO A 186 22.94 6.40 1.44
C PRO A 186 24.16 5.50 1.16
N VAL A 187 25.38 6.01 1.35
CA VAL A 187 26.63 5.31 1.06
C VAL A 187 26.96 4.27 2.15
N ALA A 188 26.62 4.57 3.40
CA ALA A 188 26.86 3.67 4.54
C ALA A 188 25.89 2.48 4.59
N MET A 189 24.70 2.61 4.00
CA MET A 189 23.64 1.58 4.00
C MET A 189 23.78 0.51 2.91
N GLY A 190 24.94 0.42 2.24
CA GLY A 190 25.27 -0.71 1.37
C GLY A 190 24.81 -0.62 -0.09
N TYR A 191 24.42 0.56 -0.58
CA TYR A 191 24.21 0.78 -2.02
C TYR A 191 25.58 0.90 -2.72
N ARG A 192 26.26 -0.24 -2.91
CA ARG A 192 27.35 -0.33 -3.88
C ARG A 192 26.77 -0.51 -5.28
N GLN A 193 27.29 0.27 -6.21
CA GLN A 193 27.08 0.12 -7.65
C GLN A 193 27.39 -1.31 -8.11
N ASP A 194 26.36 -2.12 -8.38
CA ASP A 194 26.47 -3.20 -9.36
C ASP A 194 26.23 -2.65 -10.77
N SER A 195 26.97 -1.60 -11.14
CA SER A 195 27.08 -1.10 -12.51
C SER A 195 28.42 -1.48 -13.14
N GLN A 196 28.86 -2.72 -12.88
CA GLN A 196 29.82 -3.43 -13.73
C GLN A 196 29.33 -4.85 -14.01
N ARG A 197 28.30 -4.99 -14.84
CA ARG A 197 28.19 -6.22 -15.65
C ARG A 197 29.19 -6.09 -16.80
N PRO A 198 30.12 -7.03 -16.98
CA PRO A 198 31.00 -7.01 -18.14
C PRO A 198 30.14 -7.12 -19.41
N ARG A 199 30.41 -6.26 -20.40
CA ARG A 199 29.89 -6.46 -21.76
C ARG A 199 30.42 -7.80 -22.25
N LEU A 200 29.54 -8.78 -22.36
CA LEU A 200 29.82 -9.99 -23.11
C LEU A 200 29.88 -9.57 -24.59
N ILE A 201 31.04 -9.83 -25.19
CA ILE A 201 31.30 -9.82 -26.63
C ILE A 201 30.48 -10.95 -27.26
#